data_AF-A0A7C1BB49-F1
#
_entry.id   AF-A0A7C1BB49-F1
#
_cell.length_a   1.000
_cell.length_b   1.000
_cell.length_c   1.000
_cell.angle_alpha   90.00
_cell.angle_beta   90.00
_cell.angle_gamma   90.00
#
_symmetry.space_group_name_H-M   'P 1'
#
loop_
_entity.id
_entity.type
_entity.pdbx_description
1 polymer ?
#
loop_
_entity_poly.entity_id
_entity_poly.type
_entity_poly.pdbx_seq_one_letter_code
_entity_poly.pdbx_strand_id
1 'polypeptide(L)' 'MRVTDIAASTLIVREAGGVVTDRSGRNLEMELSLDERTSVIAACNQEVIDRILKYRL' A
#
# COMPACT_ATOMS: atom_id res chain seq x y z
N MET A 1 -3.18 9.37 0.08
CA MET A 1 -1.86 9.71 0.63
C MET A 1 -0.95 10.10 -0.52
N ARG A 2 -0.03 11.02 -0.28
CA ARG A 2 1.06 11.39 -1.19
C ARG A 2 2.27 10.51 -0.92
N VAL A 3 3.22 10.47 -1.85
CA VAL A 3 4.45 9.68 -1.73
C VAL A 3 5.23 10.01 -0.46
N THR A 4 5.31 11.29 -0.09
CA THR A 4 6.02 11.76 1.12
C THR A 4 5.39 11.27 2.41
N ASP A 5 4.09 11.00 2.41
CA ASP A 5 3.39 10.55 3.60
C ASP A 5 3.71 9.08 3.92
N ILE A 6 4.03 8.26 2.90
CA ILE A 6 4.07 6.79 3.01
C ILE A 6 5.34 6.12 2.50
N ALA A 7 6.29 6.84 1.90
CA ALA A 7 7.51 6.26 1.34
C ALA A 7 8.33 5.51 2.40
N ALA A 8 8.60 6.16 3.54
CA ALA A 8 9.41 5.57 4.62
C ALA A 8 8.75 4.31 5.22
N SER A 9 7.44 4.37 5.53
CA SER A 9 6.71 3.23 6.06
C SER A 9 6.59 2.09 5.05
N THR A 10 6.45 2.39 3.75
CA THR A 10 6.37 1.37 2.69
C THR A 10 7.67 0.56 2.61
N LEU A 11 8.83 1.23 2.70
CA LEU A 11 10.13 0.56 2.73
C LEU A 11 10.22 -0.35 3.96
N ILE A 12 9.95 0.16 5.16
CA ILE A 12 10.03 -0.61 6.42
C ILE A 12 9.12 -1.85 6.38
N VAL A 13 7.87 -1.69 5.96
CA VAL A 13 6.91 -2.80 5.91
C VAL A 13 7.36 -3.87 4.92
N ARG A 14 7.86 -3.49 3.75
CA ARG A 14 8.35 -4.43 2.73
C ARG A 14 9.59 -5.19 3.21
N GLU A 15 10.55 -4.50 3.83
CA GLU A 15 11.76 -5.14 4.41
C GLU A 15 11.41 -6.09 5.57
N ALA A 16 10.33 -5.82 6.30
CA ALA A 16 9.81 -6.72 7.33
C ALA A 16 9.01 -7.92 6.76
N GLY A 17 8.93 -8.08 5.43
CA GLY A 17 8.18 -9.14 4.76
C GLY A 17 6.68 -8.86 4.61
N GLY A 18 6.23 -7.66 4.94
CA GLY A 18 4.83 -7.22 4.76
C GLY A 18 4.52 -6.86 3.30
N VAL A 19 3.21 -6.80 3.01
CA VAL A 19 2.68 -6.51 1.67
C VAL A 19 2.04 -5.12 1.68
N VAL A 20 2.35 -4.30 0.67
CA VAL A 20 1.80 -2.95 0.51
C VAL A 20 1.23 -2.79 -0.91
N THR A 21 -0.08 -2.59 -0.99
CA THR A 21 -0.84 -2.50 -2.24
C THR A 21 -1.62 -1.20 -2.36
N ASP A 22 -2.02 -0.88 -3.58
CA ASP A 22 -3.02 0.13 -3.89
C ASP A 22 -4.44 -0.37 -3.57
N ARG A 23 -5.42 0.47 -3.86
CA ARG A 23 -6.82 0.15 -3.63
C ARG A 23 -7.33 -1.04 -4.45
N SER A 24 -6.67 -1.38 -5.54
CA SER A 24 -7.05 -2.46 -6.46
C SER A 24 -6.32 -3.76 -6.13
N GLY A 25 -5.53 -3.79 -5.06
CA GLY A 25 -4.73 -4.96 -4.68
C GLY A 25 -3.44 -5.12 -5.49
N ARG A 26 -3.08 -4.14 -6.32
CA ARG A 26 -1.80 -4.16 -7.05
C ARG A 26 -0.71 -3.63 -6.14
N ASN A 27 0.53 -4.06 -6.34
CA ASN A 27 1.65 -3.52 -5.58
C ASN A 27 1.66 -1.98 -5.65
N LEU A 28 1.89 -1.35 -4.50
CA LEU A 28 1.93 0.10 -4.43
C LEU A 28 3.15 0.63 -5.20
N GLU A 29 2.89 1.36 -6.27
CA GLU A 29 3.86 2.08 -7.09
C GLU A 29 3.38 3.53 -7.24
N MET A 30 4.30 4.49 -7.08
CA MET A 30 4.01 5.91 -7.13
C MET A 30 5.21 6.66 -7.68
N GLU A 31 4.95 7.75 -8.41
CA GLU A 31 5.97 8.69 -8.81
C GLU A 31 6.36 9.61 -7.64
N LEU A 32 7.55 10.21 -7.72
CA LEU A 32 7.96 11.26 -6.78
C LEU A 32 7.23 12.58 -7.11
N SER A 33 5.95 12.65 -6.73
CA SER A 33 5.04 13.78 -6.98
C SER A 33 4.35 14.25 -5.70
N LEU A 34 4.20 15.57 -5.56
CA LEU A 34 3.45 16.20 -4.47
C LEU A 34 1.94 16.29 -4.75
N ASP A 35 1.56 16.14 -6.02
CA ASP A 35 0.17 16.27 -6.47
C ASP A 35 -0.54 14.93 -6.49
N GLU A 36 0.17 13.85 -6.80
CA GLU A 36 -0.40 12.51 -6.91
C GLU A 36 -0.92 12.01 -5.55
N ARG A 37 -2.13 11.46 -5.56
CA ARG A 37 -2.75 10.84 -4.39
C ARG A 37 -3.19 9.42 -4.70
N THR A 38 -2.85 8.51 -3.81
CA THR A 38 -3.30 7.12 -3.88
C THR A 38 -3.93 6.65 -2.57
N SER A 39 -4.59 5.50 -2.62
CA SER A 39 -4.99 4.75 -1.42
C SER A 39 -3.92 3.70 -1.16
N VAL A 40 -3.68 3.39 0.11
CA VAL A 40 -2.70 2.37 0.52
C VAL A 40 -3.40 1.33 1.37
N ILE A 41 -3.06 0.07 1.16
CA ILE A 41 -3.37 -1.05 2.05
C ILE A 41 -2.04 -1.70 2.40
N ALA A 42 -1.74 -1.82 3.69
CA ALA A 42 -0.53 -2.48 4.18
C ALA A 42 -0.93 -3.57 5.18
N ALA A 43 -0.37 -4.77 5.04
CA ALA A 43 -0.65 -5.90 5.92
C ALA A 43 0.56 -6.83 6.07
N CYS A 44 0.50 -7.75 7.03
CA CYS A 44 1.57 -8.72 7.27
C CYS A 44 1.69 -9.82 6.20
N ASN A 45 0.67 -10.03 5.37
CA ASN A 45 0.67 -11.00 4.27
C ASN A 45 -0.46 -10.71 3.26
N GLN A 46 -0.44 -11.43 2.13
CA GLN A 46 -1.42 -11.28 1.05
C GLN A 46 -2.85 -11.70 1.45
N GLU A 47 -3.00 -12.71 2.32
CA GLU A 47 -4.33 -13.19 2.74
C GLU A 47 -5.14 -12.07 3.42
N VAL A 48 -4.49 -11.26 4.27
CA VAL A 48 -5.13 -10.12 4.91
C VAL A 48 -5.52 -9.04 3.89
N ILE A 49 -4.67 -8.77 2.89
CA ILE A 49 -5.00 -7.85 1.78
C ILE A 49 -6.26 -8.33 1.05
N ASP A 50 -6.30 -9.61 0.67
CA ASP A 50 -7.40 -10.20 -0.08
C ASP A 50 -8.71 -10.14 0.72
N ARG A 51 -8.65 -10.35 2.04
CA ARG A 51 -9.79 -10.18 2.94
C ARG A 51 -10.27 -8.73 2.98
N ILE A 52 -9.37 -7.75 3.08
CA ILE A 52 -9.74 -6.33 3.08
C ILE A 52 -10.42 -5.96 1.75
N LEU A 53 -9.88 -6.44 0.62
CA LEU A 53 -10.43 -6.18 -0.71
C LEU A 53 -11.80 -6.85 -0.91
N LYS A 54 -11.98 -8.07 -0.41
CA LYS A 54 -13.25 -8.82 -0.52
C LYS A 54 -14.42 -8.14 0.18
N TYR A 55 -14.18 -7.45 1.29
CA TYR A 55 -15.22 -6.76 2.07
C TYR A 55 -15.34 -5.27 1.75
N ARG A 56 -14.62 -4.79 0.73
CA ARG A 56 -14.81 -3.43 0.22
C ARG A 56 -16.10 -3.41 -0.61
N LEU A 57 -17.16 -2.81 -0.06
CA LEU A 57 -18.38 -2.43 -0.78
C LEU A 57 -18.08 -1.56 -2.00
#